data_AF-A0A370B1C9-F1
#
_entry.id   AF-A0A370B1C9-F1
#
_cell.length_a   1.000
_cell.length_b   1.000
_cell.length_c   1.000
_cell.angle_alpha   90.00
_cell.angle_beta   90.00
_cell.angle_gamma   90.00
#
_symmetry.space_group_name_H-M   'P 1'
#
loop_
_entity.id
_entity.type
_entity.pdbx_description
1 polymer ?
#
loop_
_entity_poly.entity_id
_entity_poly.type
_entity_poly.pdbx_seq_one_letter_code
_entity_poly.pdbx_strand_id
1 'polypeptide(L)'
;MNRKIDAYFILQLVLGAALIVFGIMAFNGYNSAGQEAMRGLNKMFGKSNDLFPMIFGVVQLVAGAALVAGLFISISDNLFRIIHLVICIFFLISIIMNFFLSNFVEPDFVRWLGALLPQLIILLSLWIIGEQN
;
A
#
# COMPACT_ATOMS: atom_id res chain seq x y z
N MET A 1 -17.50 -14.30 -22.62
CA MET A 1 -17.57 -13.59 -21.32
C MET A 1 -17.03 -12.18 -21.56
N ASN A 2 -17.90 -11.24 -21.94
CA ASN A 2 -17.50 -9.87 -22.25
C ASN A 2 -17.22 -9.13 -20.94
N ARG A 3 -15.95 -9.06 -20.53
CA ARG A 3 -15.55 -8.17 -19.44
C ARG A 3 -15.76 -6.74 -19.94
N LYS A 4 -16.87 -6.13 -19.52
CA LYS A 4 -17.03 -4.69 -19.64
C LYS A 4 -15.88 -4.08 -18.84
N ILE A 5 -15.10 -3.20 -19.49
CA ILE A 5 -14.11 -2.38 -18.81
C ILE A 5 -14.92 -1.49 -17.87
N ASP A 6 -15.05 -1.93 -16.63
CA ASP A 6 -15.78 -1.24 -15.58
C ASP A 6 -14.80 -0.37 -14.77
N ALA A 7 -15.32 0.64 -14.08
CA ALA A 7 -14.52 1.52 -13.22
C ALA A 7 -13.69 0.73 -12.20
N TYR A 8 -14.22 -0.39 -11.71
CA TYR A 8 -13.53 -1.31 -10.80
C TYR A 8 -12.33 -2.01 -11.43
N PHE A 9 -12.42 -2.41 -12.70
CA PHE A 9 -11.30 -3.01 -13.42
C PHE A 9 -10.14 -2.03 -13.53
N ILE A 10 -10.44 -0.78 -13.90
CA ILE A 10 -9.44 0.30 -14.01
C ILE A 10 -8.85 0.62 -12.63
N LEU A 11 -9.69 0.75 -11.60
CA LEU A 11 -9.25 1.04 -10.24
C LEU A 11 -8.30 -0.04 -9.70
N GLN A 12 -8.65 -1.31 -9.87
CA GLN A 12 -7.81 -2.44 -9.44
C GLN A 12 -6.48 -2.52 -10.21
N LEU A 13 -6.50 -2.23 -11.51
CA LEU A 13 -5.28 -2.19 -12.33
C LEU A 13 -4.35 -1.06 -11.87
N VAL A 14 -4.88 0.16 -11.71
CA VAL A 14 -4.11 1.34 -11.30
C VAL A 14 -3.56 1.16 -9.89
N LEU A 15 -4.38 0.64 -8.98
CA LEU A 15 -3.98 0.37 -7.60
C LEU A 15 -2.91 -0.72 -7.52
N GLY A 16 -3.09 -1.81 -8.27
CA GLY A 16 -2.10 -2.88 -8.37
C GLY A 16 -0.76 -2.37 -8.92
N ALA A 17 -0.80 -1.54 -9.97
CA ALA A 17 0.39 -0.90 -10.52
C ALA A 17 1.05 0.06 -9.52
N ALA A 18 0.27 0.88 -8.81
CA ALA A 18 0.78 1.80 -7.79
C ALA A 18 1.50 1.05 -6.67
N LEU A 19 0.92 -0.05 -6.18
CA LEU A 19 1.54 -0.89 -5.14
C LEU A 19 2.84 -1.57 -5.62
N ILE A 20 2.90 -2.03 -6.87
CA ILE A 20 4.13 -2.55 -7.46
C ILE A 20 5.21 -1.46 -7.49
N VAL A 21 4.86 -0.25 -7.95
CA VAL A 21 5.81 0.87 -8.03
C VAL A 21 6.29 1.27 -6.63
N PHE A 22 5.40 1.39 -5.64
CA PHE A 22 5.81 1.68 -4.26
C PHE A 22 6.67 0.56 -3.66
N GLY A 23 6.33 -0.70 -3.93
CA GLY A 23 7.14 -1.85 -3.55
C GLY A 23 8.54 -1.77 -4.12
N ILE A 24 8.70 -1.47 -5.41
CA ILE A 24 10.01 -1.30 -6.06
C ILE A 24 10.78 -0.10 -5.48
N MET A 25 10.09 1.02 -5.22
CA MET A 25 10.70 2.22 -4.63
C MET A 25 11.25 1.96 -3.23
N ALA A 26 10.62 1.07 -2.45
CA ALA A 26 11.10 0.67 -1.14
C ALA A 26 12.50 0.03 -1.16
N PHE A 27 12.89 -0.62 -2.26
CA PHE A 27 14.22 -1.24 -2.41
C PHE A 27 15.28 -0.29 -3.00
N ASN A 28 14.85 0.68 -3.82
CA ASN A 28 15.79 1.52 -4.57
C ASN A 28 16.23 2.80 -3.83
N GLY A 29 15.76 3.04 -2.60
CA GLY A 29 16.10 4.25 -1.84
C GLY A 29 15.73 5.57 -2.53
N TYR A 30 14.91 5.52 -3.59
CA TYR A 30 14.64 6.64 -4.49
C TYR A 30 13.62 7.63 -3.88
N ASN A 31 13.82 8.90 -4.18
CA ASN A 31 13.56 10.05 -3.31
C ASN A 31 12.15 10.71 -3.43
N SER A 32 11.06 9.96 -3.40
CA SER A 32 9.72 10.60 -3.42
C SER A 32 8.70 9.91 -2.50
N ALA A 33 8.03 10.69 -1.64
CA ALA A 33 6.92 10.37 -0.72
C ALA A 33 7.10 9.16 0.22
N GLY A 34 7.46 7.99 -0.31
CA GLY A 34 7.85 6.80 0.45
C GLY A 34 9.06 7.05 1.36
N GLN A 35 9.96 7.98 1.02
CA GLN A 35 11.11 8.28 1.87
C GLN A 35 10.76 9.09 3.14
N GLU A 36 9.70 9.90 3.15
CA GLU A 36 9.26 10.61 4.37
C GLU A 36 8.65 9.63 5.37
N ALA A 37 7.81 8.71 4.87
CA ALA A 37 7.31 7.56 5.63
C ALA A 37 8.48 6.69 6.13
N MET A 38 9.36 6.23 5.24
CA MET A 38 10.53 5.40 5.58
C MET A 38 11.54 6.09 6.52
N ARG A 39 11.73 7.42 6.42
CA ARG A 39 12.61 8.19 7.33
C ARG A 39 12.02 8.28 8.73
N GLY A 40 10.71 8.40 8.85
CA GLY A 40 10.01 8.27 10.13
C GLY A 40 10.26 6.91 10.77
N LEU A 41 10.10 5.85 9.98
CA LEU A 41 10.32 4.47 10.45
C LEU A 41 11.78 4.17 10.81
N ASN A 42 12.75 4.63 10.02
CA ASN A 42 14.18 4.46 10.32
C ASN A 42 14.61 5.22 11.58
N LYS A 43 13.90 6.28 11.97
CA LYS A 43 14.11 6.97 13.26
C LYS A 43 13.54 6.18 14.44
N MET A 44 12.41 5.49 14.26
CA MET A 44 11.79 4.66 15.31
C MET A 44 12.52 3.35 15.57
N PHE A 45 12.99 2.66 14.53
CA PHE A 45 13.58 1.33 14.64
C PHE A 45 15.11 1.32 14.68
N GLY A 46 15.72 2.50 14.68
CA GLY A 46 17.17 2.66 14.67
C GLY A 46 17.77 2.41 13.30
N LYS A 47 18.79 3.22 12.97
CA LYS A 47 19.53 3.30 11.70
C LYS A 47 20.14 1.98 11.18
N SER A 48 19.95 0.86 11.86
CA SER A 48 20.61 -0.42 11.60
C SER A 48 19.69 -1.54 11.12
N ASN A 49 18.36 -1.33 11.01
CA ASN A 49 17.44 -2.41 10.65
C ASN A 49 16.68 -2.14 9.34
N ASP A 50 17.38 -2.24 8.21
CA ASP A 50 16.84 -2.18 6.85
C ASP A 50 15.77 -3.26 6.54
N LEU A 51 15.54 -4.18 7.47
CA LEU A 51 14.56 -5.26 7.36
C LEU A 51 13.12 -4.77 7.22
N PHE A 52 12.71 -3.71 7.91
CA PHE A 52 11.30 -3.27 7.89
C PHE A 52 10.91 -2.60 6.55
N PRO A 53 11.69 -1.62 6.01
CA PRO A 53 11.57 -1.14 4.63
C PRO A 53 11.48 -2.26 3.61
N MET A 54 12.35 -3.26 3.75
CA MET A 54 12.45 -4.40 2.85
C MET A 54 11.19 -5.28 2.91
N ILE A 55 10.76 -5.68 4.10
CA ILE A 55 9.53 -6.48 4.31
C ILE A 55 8.32 -5.73 3.76
N PHE A 56 8.22 -4.43 4.05
CA PHE A 56 7.12 -3.61 3.55
C PHE A 56 7.10 -3.52 2.02
N GLY A 57 8.27 -3.34 1.40
CA GLY A 57 8.43 -3.36 -0.05
C GLY A 57 8.02 -4.69 -0.67
N VAL A 58 8.43 -5.81 -0.06
CA VAL A 58 8.04 -7.17 -0.52
C VAL A 58 6.52 -7.32 -0.43
N VAL A 59 5.91 -6.95 0.69
CA VAL A 59 4.45 -7.05 0.89
C VAL A 59 3.69 -6.20 -0.15
N GLN A 60 4.13 -4.97 -0.41
CA GLN A 60 3.51 -4.12 -1.44
C GLN A 60 3.64 -4.70 -2.84
N LEU A 61 4.80 -5.27 -3.18
CA LEU A 61 5.02 -5.94 -4.47
C LEU A 61 4.11 -7.15 -4.63
N VAL A 62 4.04 -8.01 -3.62
CA VAL A 62 3.17 -9.20 -3.63
C VAL A 62 1.70 -8.80 -3.69
N ALA A 63 1.30 -7.78 -2.93
CA ALA A 63 -0.06 -7.25 -2.94
C ALA A 63 -0.46 -6.70 -4.32
N GLY A 64 0.39 -5.87 -4.92
CA GLY A 64 0.14 -5.31 -6.24
C GLY A 64 0.12 -6.38 -7.33
N ALA A 65 1.04 -7.35 -7.27
CA ALA A 65 1.04 -8.50 -8.16
C ALA A 65 -0.23 -9.36 -8.01
N ALA A 66 -0.69 -9.60 -6.77
CA ALA A 66 -1.91 -10.35 -6.51
C ALA A 66 -3.16 -9.64 -7.06
N LEU A 67 -3.25 -8.31 -6.89
CA LEU A 67 -4.37 -7.52 -7.43
C LEU A 67 -4.37 -7.54 -8.97
N VAL A 68 -3.22 -7.39 -9.62
CA VAL A 68 -3.14 -7.48 -11.09
C VAL A 68 -3.42 -8.90 -11.56
N ALA A 69 -2.88 -9.92 -10.90
CA ALA A 69 -3.12 -11.32 -11.25
C ALA A 69 -4.60 -11.69 -11.11
N GLY A 70 -5.28 -11.20 -10.07
CA GLY A 70 -6.72 -11.37 -9.88
C GLY A 70 -7.58 -10.77 -11.00
N LEU A 71 -7.04 -9.82 -11.79
CA LEU A 71 -7.72 -9.33 -12.99
C LEU A 71 -7.70 -10.36 -14.12
N PHE A 72 -6.68 -11.22 -14.21
CA PHE A 72 -6.53 -12.18 -15.32
C PHE A 72 -6.92 -13.60 -14.94
N ILE A 73 -6.80 -13.96 -13.66
CA ILE A 73 -7.03 -15.30 -13.12
C ILE A 73 -8.32 -15.28 -12.30
N SER A 74 -9.22 -16.24 -12.56
CA SER A 74 -10.39 -16.46 -11.70
C SER A 74 -9.93 -17.17 -10.43
N ILE A 75 -9.61 -16.40 -9.40
CA ILE A 75 -9.31 -16.91 -8.05
C ILE A 75 -10.65 -17.17 -7.36
N SER A 76 -10.74 -18.17 -6.48
CA SER A 76 -11.96 -18.38 -5.70
C SER A 76 -12.24 -17.18 -4.80
N ASP A 77 -13.50 -16.74 -4.73
CA ASP A 77 -13.93 -15.52 -4.02
C ASP A 77 -13.43 -15.51 -2.56
N ASN A 78 -13.48 -16.68 -1.89
CA ASN A 78 -12.98 -16.83 -0.51
C ASN A 78 -11.47 -16.59 -0.39
N LEU A 79 -10.65 -17.07 -1.35
CA LEU A 79 -9.20 -16.84 -1.31
C LEU A 79 -8.85 -15.40 -1.64
N PHE A 80 -9.52 -14.82 -2.65
CA PHE A 80 -9.32 -13.42 -3.00
C PHE A 80 -9.64 -12.51 -1.83
N ARG A 81 -10.76 -12.75 -1.14
CA ARG A 81 -11.18 -11.98 0.04
C ARG A 81 -10.19 -12.07 1.20
N ILE A 82 -9.62 -13.25 1.47
CA ILE A 82 -8.59 -13.41 2.51
C ILE A 82 -7.32 -12.65 2.14
N ILE A 83 -6.82 -12.83 0.90
CA ILE A 83 -5.62 -12.12 0.42
C ILE A 83 -5.83 -10.61 0.51
N HIS A 84 -7.00 -10.15 0.07
CA HIS A 84 -7.36 -8.74 0.10
C HIS A 84 -7.40 -8.17 1.53
N LEU A 85 -8.03 -8.89 2.46
CA LEU A 85 -8.06 -8.51 3.88
C LEU A 85 -6.66 -8.40 4.48
N VAL A 86 -5.80 -9.37 4.18
CA VAL A 86 -4.40 -9.34 4.64
C VAL A 86 -3.70 -8.09 4.11
N ILE A 87 -3.86 -7.77 2.82
CA ILE A 87 -3.29 -6.56 2.22
C ILE A 87 -3.79 -5.29 2.93
N CYS A 88 -5.10 -5.18 3.15
CA CYS A 88 -5.69 -4.04 3.88
C CYS A 88 -5.13 -3.91 5.29
N ILE A 89 -5.03 -5.00 6.05
CA ILE A 89 -4.51 -5.00 7.42
C ILE A 89 -3.05 -4.55 7.44
N PHE A 90 -2.22 -5.10 6.55
CA PHE A 90 -0.81 -4.69 6.44
C PHE A 90 -0.67 -3.20 6.10
N PHE A 91 -1.52 -2.69 5.19
CA PHE A 91 -1.51 -1.28 4.81
C PHE A 91 -1.94 -0.37 5.96
N LEU A 92 -2.98 -0.77 6.71
CA LEU A 92 -3.44 -0.08 7.92
C LEU A 92 -2.33 0.01 8.97
N ILE A 93 -1.67 -1.11 9.26
CA ILE A 93 -0.54 -1.15 10.21
C ILE A 93 0.55 -0.17 9.76
N SER A 94 0.87 -0.14 8.46
CA SER A 94 1.87 0.78 7.94
C SER A 94 1.51 2.25 8.17
N ILE A 95 0.24 2.64 7.97
CA ILE A 95 -0.22 4.00 8.24
C ILE A 95 -0.02 4.35 9.73
N ILE A 96 -0.40 3.45 10.63
CA ILE A 96 -0.27 3.66 12.08
C ILE A 96 1.21 3.82 12.45
N MET A 97 2.07 2.92 11.97
CA MET A 97 3.51 2.98 12.25
C MET A 97 4.16 4.27 11.73
N ASN A 98 3.85 4.67 10.49
CA ASN A 98 4.46 5.83 9.85
C ASN A 98 3.96 7.16 10.43
N PHE A 99 2.64 7.34 10.53
CA PHE A 99 2.03 8.65 10.80
C PHE A 99 1.72 8.88 12.27
N PHE A 100 1.47 7.81 13.04
CA PHE A 100 1.06 7.93 14.44
C PHE A 100 2.15 7.57 15.44
N LEU A 101 3.04 6.63 15.11
CA LEU A 101 4.10 6.22 16.02
C LEU A 101 5.45 6.91 15.75
N SER A 102 5.73 7.29 14.50
CA SER A 102 7.05 7.83 14.12
C SER A 102 7.10 9.36 14.04
N ASN A 103 6.05 9.94 13.45
CA ASN A 103 6.00 11.33 13.04
C ASN A 103 4.62 11.90 13.41
N PHE A 104 4.19 11.66 14.65
CA PHE A 104 2.90 12.17 15.12
C PHE A 104 2.93 13.69 15.11
N VAL A 105 2.23 14.28 14.14
CA VAL A 105 2.18 15.73 13.94
C VAL A 105 3.61 16.29 13.84
N GLU A 106 4.35 15.86 12.82
CA GLU A 106 5.54 16.59 12.33
C GLU A 106 5.25 18.11 12.30
N PRO A 107 6.25 19.00 12.46
CA PRO A 107 6.05 20.38 12.95
C PRO A 107 5.04 21.24 12.18
N ASP A 108 4.67 20.84 10.95
CA ASP A 108 3.52 21.37 10.19
C ASP A 108 2.41 20.33 10.03
N PHE A 109 1.30 20.52 10.74
CA PHE A 109 0.09 19.68 10.65
C PHE A 109 -0.43 19.55 9.21
N VAL A 110 -0.39 20.63 8.42
CA VAL A 110 -0.86 20.64 7.03
C VAL A 110 -0.01 19.72 6.15
N ARG A 111 1.30 19.69 6.37
CA ARG A 111 2.23 18.81 5.64
C ARG A 111 2.02 17.35 6.03
N TRP A 112 1.88 17.07 7.32
CA TRP A 112 1.56 15.74 7.83
C TRP A 112 0.24 15.21 7.23
N LEU A 113 -0.80 16.04 7.19
CA LEU A 113 -2.09 15.68 6.61
C LEU A 113 -1.98 15.45 5.09
N GLY A 114 -1.22 16.30 4.38
CA GLY A 114 -0.95 16.15 2.95
C GLY A 114 -0.24 14.83 2.59
N ALA A 115 0.60 14.31 3.48
CA ALA A 115 1.23 13.00 3.31
C ALA A 115 0.33 11.82 3.71
N LEU A 116 -0.58 12.01 4.67
CA LEU A 116 -1.51 10.98 5.15
C LEU A 116 -2.66 10.71 4.16
N LEU A 117 -3.22 11.76 3.57
CA LEU A 117 -4.39 11.67 2.71
C LEU A 117 -4.22 10.70 1.52
N PRO A 118 -3.11 10.71 0.75
CA PRO A 118 -2.89 9.73 -0.31
C PRO A 118 -2.90 8.29 0.19
N GLN A 119 -2.36 8.03 1.37
CA GLN A 119 -2.33 6.68 1.97
C GLN A 119 -3.73 6.20 2.33
N LEU A 120 -4.57 7.10 2.85
CA LEU A 120 -5.98 6.81 3.16
C LEU A 120 -6.80 6.57 1.88
N ILE A 121 -6.55 7.33 0.82
CA ILE A 121 -7.21 7.13 -0.48
C ILE A 121 -6.85 5.76 -1.06
N ILE A 122 -5.59 5.33 -0.95
CA ILE A 122 -5.14 3.99 -1.36
C ILE A 122 -5.85 2.91 -0.54
N LEU A 123 -5.95 3.08 0.78
CA LEU A 123 -6.64 2.14 1.66
C LEU A 123 -8.15 2.04 1.33
N LEU A 124 -8.80 3.17 1.06
CA LEU A 124 -10.20 3.21 0.62
C LEU A 124 -10.37 2.53 -0.75
N SER A 125 -9.44 2.76 -1.67
CA SER A 125 -9.46 2.14 -2.99
C SER A 125 -9.31 0.62 -2.89
N LEU A 126 -8.42 0.14 -2.02
CA LEU A 126 -8.31 -1.28 -1.68
C LEU A 126 -9.67 -1.79 -1.19
N TRP A 127 -10.21 -1.19 -0.13
CA TRP A 127 -11.46 -1.62 0.48
C TRP A 127 -12.61 -1.77 -0.53
N ILE A 128 -12.78 -0.77 -1.40
CA ILE A 128 -13.83 -0.77 -2.44
C ILE A 128 -13.68 -1.96 -3.40
N ILE A 129 -12.46 -2.33 -3.78
CA ILE A 129 -12.20 -3.50 -4.62
C ILE A 129 -12.49 -4.80 -3.87
N GLY A 130 -12.15 -4.85 -2.58
CA GLY A 130 -12.40 -6.01 -1.73
C GLY A 130 -13.87 -6.29 -1.44
N GLU A 131 -14.74 -5.29 -1.55
CA GLU A 131 -16.19 -5.44 -1.33
C GLU A 131 -16.95 -5.89 -2.58
N GLN A 132 -16.37 -5.69 -3.77
CA GLN A 132 -16.99 -6.04 -5.06
C GLN A 132 -16.72 -7.47 -5.55
N ASN A 133 -15.63 -8.09 -5.10
CA ASN A 133 -15.27 -9.49 -5.40
C ASN A 133 -15.64 -10.40 -4.22
#